data_AF-A0A356FER6-F1
#
_entry.id   AF-A0A356FER6-F1
#
_cell.length_a   1.000
_cell.length_b   1.000
_cell.length_c   1.000
_cell.angle_alpha   90.00
_cell.angle_beta   90.00
_cell.angle_gamma   90.00
#
_symmetry.space_group_name_H-M   'P 1'
#
loop_
_entity.id
_entity.type
_entity.pdbx_description
1 polymer ?
#
loop_
_entity_poly.entity_id
_entity_poly.type
_entity_poly.pdbx_seq_one_letter_code
_entity_poly.pdbx_strand_id
1 'polypeptide(L)'
;MTTSPKMELLGGLDPEALCEPDDLAIARTLPEIREGDLLAFHNAGAYGASMASNYNSRPRPAEVLLRGCEAKLIRRRETLEDLLKTQPGA
;
A
#
# COMPACT_ATOMS: atom_id res chain seq x y z
N MET A 1 9.98 -26.70 -23.90
CA MET A 1 10.45 -26.49 -22.51
C MET A 1 10.87 -25.02 -22.38
N THR A 2 9.93 -24.13 -22.07
CA THR A 2 10.27 -22.73 -21.80
C THR A 2 10.11 -22.54 -20.30
N THR A 3 11.20 -22.69 -19.55
CA THR A 3 11.22 -22.25 -18.15
C THR A 3 11.17 -20.73 -18.17
N SER A 4 9.97 -20.16 -18.04
CA SER A 4 9.82 -18.74 -17.74
C SER A 4 10.59 -18.46 -16.45
N PRO A 5 11.48 -17.45 -16.40
CA PRO A 5 12.20 -17.14 -15.18
C PRO A 5 11.17 -16.79 -14.11
N LYS A 6 11.26 -17.48 -12.95
CA LYS A 6 10.53 -17.08 -11.76
C LYS A 6 11.17 -15.78 -11.26
N MET A 7 10.53 -14.66 -11.54
CA MET A 7 10.87 -13.41 -10.85
C MET A 7 10.23 -13.50 -9.47
N GLU A 8 11.05 -13.70 -8.43
CA GLU A 8 10.62 -13.61 -7.05
C GLU A 8 10.65 -12.13 -6.64
N LEU A 9 9.54 -11.63 -6.12
CA LEU A 9 9.45 -10.26 -5.62
C LEU A 9 10.22 -10.15 -4.28
N LEU A 10 11.54 -10.22 -4.36
CA LEU A 10 12.43 -9.98 -3.22
C LEU A 10 12.64 -8.47 -3.12
N GLY A 11 11.84 -7.83 -2.26
CA GLY A 11 12.04 -6.46 -1.75
C GLY A 11 12.29 -5.37 -2.79
N GLY A 12 11.31 -4.49 -3.01
CA GLY A 12 11.51 -3.21 -3.69
C GLY A 12 10.53 -2.96 -4.82
N LEU A 13 9.34 -2.48 -4.47
CA LEU A 13 8.47 -1.73 -5.38
C LEU A 13 8.01 -0.50 -4.60
N ASP A 14 8.86 0.51 -4.59
CA ASP A 14 8.75 1.69 -3.77
C ASP A 14 8.19 2.88 -4.55
N PRO A 15 7.22 3.58 -3.96
CA PRO A 15 7.55 4.80 -3.22
C PRO A 15 6.96 4.74 -1.80
N GLU A 16 7.68 4.59 -0.71
CA GLU A 16 9.09 4.32 -0.46
C GLU A 16 9.15 3.22 0.63
N ALA A 17 10.22 2.43 0.70
CA ALA A 17 10.34 1.40 1.72
C ALA A 17 10.22 2.04 3.10
N LEU A 18 9.64 1.31 4.04
CA LEU A 18 9.80 1.66 5.45
C LEU A 18 11.30 1.41 5.82
N CYS A 19 11.80 2.03 6.89
CA CYS A 19 13.23 2.03 7.25
C CYS A 19 13.78 0.71 7.86
N GLU A 20 13.11 -0.40 7.64
CA GLU A 20 13.30 -1.70 8.29
C GLU A 20 12.98 -2.84 7.31
N PRO A 21 13.71 -3.95 7.41
CA PRO A 21 13.51 -5.07 6.50
C PRO A 21 12.18 -5.76 6.81
N ASP A 22 11.34 -5.93 5.79
CA ASP A 22 10.13 -6.74 5.87
C ASP A 22 9.80 -7.39 4.51
N ASP A 23 9.13 -8.54 4.56
CA ASP A 23 8.72 -9.28 3.38
C ASP A 23 7.26 -8.97 3.03
N LEU A 24 7.04 -8.00 2.13
CA LEU A 24 5.68 -7.64 1.70
C LEU A 24 4.97 -8.77 0.92
N ALA A 25 5.70 -9.53 0.10
CA ALA A 25 5.16 -10.62 -0.71
C ALA A 25 6.23 -11.65 -1.09
N ILE A 26 6.16 -12.84 -0.52
CA ILE A 26 7.13 -13.91 -0.77
C ILE A 26 6.66 -14.82 -1.92
N ALA A 27 7.59 -15.14 -2.84
CA ALA A 27 7.44 -16.17 -3.89
C ALA A 27 6.16 -16.04 -4.75
N ARG A 28 5.79 -14.82 -5.15
CA ARG A 28 4.65 -14.56 -6.02
C ARG A 28 5.06 -14.64 -7.49
N THR A 29 4.33 -15.45 -8.26
CA THR A 29 4.44 -15.42 -9.73
C THR A 29 3.63 -14.24 -10.25
N LEU A 30 4.31 -13.28 -10.86
CA LEU A 30 3.71 -12.10 -11.46
C LEU A 30 4.18 -11.99 -12.92
N PRO A 31 3.38 -11.35 -13.80
CA PRO A 31 3.87 -10.93 -15.11
C PRO A 31 5.03 -9.91 -14.95
N GLU A 32 5.67 -9.54 -16.05
CA GLU A 32 6.66 -8.45 -16.05
C GLU A 32 6.02 -7.17 -15.49
N ILE A 33 6.66 -6.57 -14.47
CA ILE A 33 6.22 -5.34 -13.81
C ILE A 33 7.10 -4.20 -14.28
N ARG A 34 6.48 -3.06 -14.58
CA ARG A 34 7.16 -1.83 -14.97
C ARG A 34 6.78 -0.70 -14.02
N GLU A 35 7.63 0.32 -13.97
CA GLU A 35 7.32 1.53 -13.21
C GLU A 35 5.98 2.13 -13.67
N GLY A 36 5.14 2.47 -12.71
CA GLY A 36 3.79 2.97 -12.94
C GLY A 36 2.70 1.90 -13.04
N ASP A 37 3.04 0.61 -13.09
CA ASP A 37 2.04 -0.45 -12.97
C ASP A 37 1.40 -0.47 -11.58
N LEU A 38 0.14 -0.88 -11.52
CA LEU A 38 -0.61 -0.99 -10.27
C LEU A 38 -0.67 -2.45 -9.81
N LEU A 39 -0.35 -2.66 -8.54
CA LEU A 39 -0.53 -3.95 -7.87
C LEU A 39 -1.77 -3.93 -6.97
N ALA A 40 -2.49 -5.06 -6.95
CA ALA A 40 -3.67 -5.25 -6.11
C ALA A 40 -3.43 -6.34 -5.07
N PHE A 41 -3.62 -6.00 -3.80
CA PHE A 41 -3.62 -6.95 -2.69
C PHE A 41 -5.06 -7.36 -2.38
N HIS A 42 -5.39 -8.63 -2.64
CA HIS A 42 -6.71 -9.18 -2.33
C HIS A 42 -6.87 -9.46 -0.84
N ASN A 43 -8.12 -9.56 -0.38
CA ASN A 43 -8.48 -9.88 1.01
C ASN A 43 -7.99 -8.88 2.07
N ALA A 44 -7.69 -7.64 1.70
CA ALA A 44 -7.25 -6.57 2.61
C ALA A 44 -8.41 -5.83 3.33
N GLY A 45 -9.64 -6.34 3.23
CA GLY A 45 -10.84 -5.66 3.76
C GLY A 45 -11.01 -5.76 5.27
N ALA A 46 -10.45 -6.79 5.91
CA ALA A 46 -10.43 -6.95 7.36
C ALA A 46 -8.99 -6.84 7.85
N TYR A 47 -8.79 -6.19 9.00
CA TYR A 47 -7.47 -6.00 9.64
C TYR A 47 -6.42 -5.22 8.83
N GLY A 48 -6.75 -4.73 7.63
CA GLY A 48 -5.90 -3.82 6.86
C GLY A 48 -5.92 -2.40 7.43
N ALA A 49 -6.85 -1.57 6.96
CA ALA A 49 -6.95 -0.16 7.36
C ALA A 49 -7.12 0.05 8.88
N SER A 50 -7.70 -0.93 9.59
CA SER A 50 -7.86 -0.87 11.06
C SER A 50 -6.54 -1.02 11.82
N MET A 51 -5.52 -1.64 11.23
CA MET A 51 -4.18 -1.78 11.81
C MET A 51 -3.16 -0.83 11.18
N ALA A 52 -3.57 0.02 10.23
CA ALA A 52 -2.69 1.00 9.61
C ALA A 52 -2.23 2.06 10.61
N SER A 53 -0.94 2.41 10.54
CA SER A 53 -0.29 3.42 11.37
C SER A 53 0.28 4.56 10.53
N ASN A 54 0.77 5.61 11.20
CA ASN A 54 1.53 6.70 10.59
C ASN A 54 3.04 6.53 10.76
N TYR A 55 3.50 5.30 10.87
CA TYR A 55 4.92 5.00 11.00
C TYR A 55 5.70 5.55 9.80
N ASN A 56 6.92 6.03 10.06
CA ASN A 56 7.74 6.79 9.10
C ASN A 56 7.05 8.09 8.61
N SER A 57 6.17 8.67 9.42
CA SER A 57 5.43 9.90 9.11
C SER A 57 4.63 9.80 7.81
N ARG A 58 4.12 8.60 7.50
CA ARG A 58 3.30 8.36 6.30
C ARG A 58 1.82 8.63 6.59
N PRO A 59 1.15 9.50 5.82
CA PRO A 59 -0.29 9.68 5.95
C PRO A 59 -1.06 8.43 5.49
N ARG A 60 -2.08 8.01 6.25
CA ARG A 60 -2.92 6.87 5.86
C ARG A 60 -3.61 7.12 4.52
N PRO A 61 -3.78 6.09 3.69
CA PRO A 61 -4.35 6.22 2.35
C PRO A 61 -5.84 6.56 2.40
N ALA A 62 -6.37 7.00 1.25
CA ALA A 62 -7.81 7.11 1.05
C ALA A 62 -8.46 5.71 0.93
N GLU A 63 -9.72 5.61 1.36
CA GLU A 63 -10.55 4.42 1.18
C GLU A 63 -11.76 4.76 0.31
N VAL A 64 -12.05 3.91 -0.68
CA VAL A 64 -13.13 4.09 -1.65
C VAL A 64 -14.05 2.88 -1.62
N LEU A 65 -15.35 3.14 -1.51
CA LEU A 65 -16.39 2.13 -1.63
C LEU A 65 -16.91 2.11 -3.06
N LEU A 66 -16.90 0.93 -3.68
CA LEU A 66 -17.58 0.69 -4.94
C LEU A 66 -18.99 0.16 -4.67
N ARG A 67 -20.01 0.82 -5.22
CA ARG A 67 -21.41 0.39 -5.16
C ARG A 67 -21.99 0.38 -6.56
N GLY A 68 -22.13 -0.80 -7.15
CA GLY A 68 -22.48 -0.94 -8.56
C GLY A 68 -21.39 -0.32 -9.44
N CYS A 69 -21.76 0.66 -10.28
CA CYS A 69 -20.82 1.40 -11.14
C CYS A 69 -20.33 2.72 -10.53
N GLU A 70 -20.69 3.02 -9.27
CA GLU A 70 -20.30 4.26 -8.60
C GLU A 70 -19.14 4.01 -7.63
N ALA A 71 -18.14 4.88 -7.69
CA ALA A 71 -17.05 4.94 -6.72
C ALA A 71 -17.25 6.12 -5.76
N LYS A 72 -17.28 5.85 -4.46
CA LYS A 72 -17.47 6.85 -3.42
C LYS A 72 -16.30 6.88 -2.46
N LEU A 73 -15.69 8.05 -2.27
CA LEU A 73 -14.70 8.26 -1.22
C LEU A 73 -15.39 8.11 0.15
N ILE A 74 -15.00 7.10 0.92
CA ILE A 74 -15.54 6.85 2.27
C ILE A 74 -14.56 7.29 3.36
N ARG A 75 -13.28 7.41 3.03
CA ARG A 75 -12.26 8.01 3.88
C ARG A 75 -11.26 8.77 3.03
N ARG A 76 -11.04 10.04 3.34
CA ARG A 76 -10.00 10.84 2.67
C ARG A 76 -8.61 10.36 3.09
N ARG A 77 -7.63 10.55 2.21
CA ARG A 77 -6.21 10.44 2.57
C ARG A 77 -5.89 11.45 3.68
N GLU A 78 -5.03 11.05 4.60
CA GLU A 78 -4.46 11.98 5.58
C GLU A 78 -3.46 12.94 4.92
N THR A 79 -3.25 14.06 5.59
CA THR A 79 -2.30 15.10 5.19
C THR A 79 -1.16 15.15 6.20
N LEU A 80 -0.09 15.88 5.88
CA LEU A 80 1.00 16.09 6.83
C LEU A 80 0.49 16.80 8.09
N GLU A 81 -0.43 17.76 7.92
CA GLU A 81 -1.07 18.49 9.01
C GLU A 81 -1.84 17.54 9.94
N ASP A 82 -2.49 16.49 9.40
CA ASP A 82 -3.16 15.49 10.25
C ASP A 82 -2.20 14.77 11.20
N LEU A 83 -0.94 14.55 10.78
CA LEU A 83 0.08 13.89 11.60
C LEU A 83 0.53 14.76 12.78
N LEU A 84 0.47 16.08 12.60
CA LEU A 84 0.96 17.06 13.57
C LEU A 84 -0.11 17.49 14.58
N LYS A 85 -1.39 17.16 14.37
CA LYS A 85 -2.52 17.60 15.20
C LYS A 85 -2.41 17.31 16.68
N THR A 86 -1.62 16.31 17.06
CA THR A 86 -1.43 15.91 18.46
C THR A 86 -0.17 16.52 19.08
N GLN A 87 0.62 17.28 18.32
CA GLN A 87 1.86 17.91 18.76
C GLN A 87 1.60 19.34 19.23
N PRO A 88 1.98 19.72 20.46
CA PRO A 88 1.84 21.09 20.93
C PRO A 88 2.70 22.06 20.10
N GLY A 89 2.06 23.12 19.57
CA GLY A 89 2.77 24.18 18.84
C GLY A 89 3.16 23.86 17.40
N ALA A 90 2.60 22.78 16.83
CA ALA A 90 2.71 22.46 15.41
C ALA A 90 1.64 23.15 14.55
#